data_AF-E6QZL5-F1
#
_entry.id   AF-E6QZL5-F1
#
_cell.length_a   1.000
_cell.length_b   1.000
_cell.length_c   1.000
_cell.angle_alpha   90.00
_cell.angle_beta   90.00
_cell.angle_gamma   90.00
#
_symmetry.space_group_name_H-M   'P 1'
#
loop_
_entity.id
_entity.type
_entity.pdbx_description
1 polymer ?
#
loop_
_entity_poly.entity_id
_entity_poly.type
_entity_poly.pdbx_seq_one_letter_code
_entity_poly.pdbx_strand_id
1 'polypeptide(L)'
;MFTNAVFSKFFNLGQVIETHRGAGIFQEAIDRAVKLLQEGNWIHIFPEGKVNQQLTNPEGGLLRFKWGVGRIIMDSEIMPEIIPIWISGFDQIMPETRGFPRFIPRPGAHVSITVGQPLTSQIQPLVKAWKDMASKEKGTLGIGGEWEQKVKGEGLVGQKQREVRGKGQLIDGREKEVRIKIVEALQEGMRKLGQDVERREGRFKKGFWSQSTRQPV
;
A
#
# COMPACT_ATOMS: atom_id res chain seq x y z
N MET A 1 14.74 2.88 -9.93
CA MET A 1 13.91 4.04 -10.31
C MET A 1 14.67 5.31 -9.96
N PHE A 2 15.12 5.47 -8.70
CA PHE A 2 15.99 6.56 -8.24
C PHE A 2 17.48 6.13 -8.24
N THR A 3 18.01 5.75 -9.39
CA THR A 3 19.39 5.20 -9.49
C THR A 3 20.43 6.25 -9.88
N ASN A 4 20.01 7.40 -10.44
CA ASN A 4 20.88 8.51 -10.76
C ASN A 4 20.16 9.85 -10.59
N ALA A 5 20.91 10.95 -10.51
CA ALA A 5 20.37 12.28 -10.23
C ALA A 5 19.32 12.75 -11.25
N VAL A 6 19.45 12.35 -12.53
CA VAL A 6 18.51 12.75 -13.60
C VAL A 6 17.17 12.04 -13.43
N PHE A 7 17.17 10.72 -13.26
CA PHE A 7 15.96 9.95 -13.02
C PHE A 7 15.32 10.34 -11.69
N SER A 8 16.11 10.55 -10.63
CA SER A 8 15.59 11.03 -9.35
C SER A 8 14.91 12.39 -9.49
N LYS A 9 15.49 13.33 -10.23
CA LYS A 9 14.87 14.65 -10.49
C LYS A 9 13.57 14.50 -11.29
N PHE A 10 13.56 13.69 -12.34
CA PHE A 10 12.37 13.44 -13.15
C PHE A 10 11.21 12.85 -12.32
N PHE A 11 11.47 11.79 -11.54
CA PHE A 11 10.44 11.16 -10.71
C PHE A 11 10.00 12.04 -9.55
N ASN A 12 10.90 12.82 -8.95
CA ASN A 12 10.53 13.81 -7.92
C ASN A 12 9.62 14.91 -8.48
N LEU A 13 9.89 15.40 -9.69
CA LEU A 13 9.00 16.34 -10.40
C LEU A 13 7.65 15.71 -10.74
N GLY A 14 7.63 14.41 -11.02
CA GLY A 14 6.40 13.62 -11.17
C GLY A 14 5.69 13.28 -9.85
N GLN A 15 6.07 13.93 -8.74
CA GLN A 15 5.49 13.74 -7.41
C GLN A 15 5.60 12.30 -6.87
N VAL A 16 6.56 11.52 -7.36
CA VAL A 16 6.83 10.17 -6.85
C VAL A 16 7.57 10.28 -5.51
N ILE A 17 7.00 9.69 -4.47
CA ILE A 17 7.65 9.59 -3.16
C ILE A 17 8.61 8.40 -3.19
N GLU A 18 9.90 8.67 -3.05
CA GLU A 18 10.92 7.62 -2.99
C GLU A 18 10.76 6.78 -1.71
N THR A 19 10.65 5.46 -1.86
CA THR A 19 10.59 4.51 -0.73
C THR A 19 11.80 3.60 -0.75
N HIS A 20 12.49 3.47 0.38
CA HIS A 20 13.65 2.58 0.50
C HIS A 20 13.22 1.19 0.97
N ARG A 21 13.50 0.17 0.15
CA ARG A 21 13.22 -1.23 0.51
C ARG A 21 14.10 -1.65 1.67
N GLY A 22 13.51 -2.21 2.71
CA GLY A 22 14.22 -2.68 3.91
C GLY A 22 14.30 -1.65 5.05
N ALA A 23 13.97 -0.38 4.81
CA ALA A 23 13.98 0.68 5.83
C ALA A 23 12.82 0.60 6.85
N GLY A 24 11.95 -0.40 6.72
CA GLY A 24 10.79 -0.58 7.60
C GLY A 24 9.63 0.38 7.29
N ILE A 25 8.70 0.50 8.23
CA ILE A 25 7.51 1.35 8.09
C ILE A 25 7.72 2.79 8.57
N PHE A 26 8.76 3.05 9.38
CA PHE A 26 9.12 4.38 9.89
C PHE A 26 10.22 5.01 9.03
N GLN A 27 9.88 5.29 7.78
CA GLN A 27 10.72 6.01 6.83
C GLN A 27 10.05 7.34 6.42
N GLU A 28 10.85 8.31 6.01
CA GLU A 28 10.40 9.65 5.63
C GLU A 28 9.32 9.63 4.54
N ALA A 29 9.40 8.68 3.61
CA ALA A 29 8.42 8.48 2.55
C ALA A 29 7.00 8.27 3.09
N ILE A 30 6.88 7.49 4.17
CA ILE A 30 5.60 7.17 4.79
C ILE A 30 5.12 8.35 5.65
N ASP A 31 6.03 9.05 6.34
CA ASP A 31 5.70 10.27 7.07
C ASP A 31 5.17 11.35 6.12
N ARG A 32 5.81 11.54 4.97
CA ARG A 32 5.37 12.45 3.91
C ARG A 32 4.01 12.07 3.35
N ALA A 33 3.74 10.78 3.14
CA ALA A 33 2.45 10.31 2.67
C ALA A 33 1.32 10.63 3.65
N VAL A 34 1.56 10.46 4.97
CA VAL A 34 0.60 10.85 6.01
C VAL A 34 0.35 12.36 5.99
N LYS A 35 1.41 13.17 5.92
CA LYS A 35 1.30 14.64 5.88
C LYS A 35 0.48 15.12 4.68
N LEU A 36 0.72 14.56 3.50
CA LEU A 36 -0.06 14.89 2.29
C LEU A 36 -1.56 14.63 2.50
N LEU A 37 -1.92 13.48 3.09
CA LEU A 37 -3.32 13.16 3.38
C LEU A 37 -3.94 14.13 4.39
N GLN A 38 -3.19 14.58 5.41
CA GLN A 38 -3.67 15.57 6.37
C GLN A 38 -3.90 16.94 5.75
N GLU A 39 -3.10 17.32 4.76
CA GLU A 39 -3.26 18.56 3.99
C GLU A 39 -4.41 18.48 2.96
N GLY A 40 -5.14 17.36 2.91
CA GLY A 40 -6.23 17.16 1.95
C GLY A 40 -5.79 16.76 0.55
N ASN A 41 -4.50 16.42 0.37
CA ASN A 41 -4.00 15.88 -0.89
C ASN A 41 -4.29 14.37 -0.99
N TRP A 42 -4.04 13.79 -2.16
CA TRP A 42 -4.12 12.35 -2.38
C TRP A 42 -2.74 11.72 -2.61
N ILE A 43 -2.68 10.40 -2.46
CA ILE A 43 -1.52 9.59 -2.79
C ILE A 43 -1.97 8.34 -3.54
N HIS A 44 -1.14 7.86 -4.46
CA HIS A 44 -1.36 6.58 -5.15
C HIS A 44 -0.32 5.58 -4.67
N ILE A 45 -0.76 4.37 -4.30
CA ILE A 45 0.12 3.35 -3.73
C ILE A 45 -0.06 2.02 -4.47
N PHE A 46 1.06 1.38 -4.80
CA PHE A 46 1.10 -0.03 -5.21
C PHE A 46 1.47 -0.90 -3.99
N PRO A 47 0.49 -1.45 -3.27
CA PRO A 47 0.72 -2.04 -1.95
C PRO A 47 1.53 -3.34 -1.97
N GLU A 48 1.60 -4.04 -3.11
CA GLU A 48 2.43 -5.25 -3.30
C GLU A 48 3.94 -4.94 -3.27
N GLY A 49 4.33 -3.71 -3.62
CA GLY A 49 5.72 -3.26 -3.64
C GLY A 49 6.61 -3.94 -4.68
N LYS A 50 6.03 -4.74 -5.58
CA LYS A 50 6.67 -5.46 -6.69
C LYS A 50 5.69 -5.56 -7.86
N VAL A 51 6.23 -5.64 -9.08
CA VAL A 51 5.44 -5.96 -10.29
C VAL A 51 5.00 -7.42 -10.19
N ASN A 52 3.69 -7.67 -10.27
CA ASN A 52 3.10 -9.00 -10.19
C ASN A 52 2.85 -9.55 -11.61
N GLN A 53 3.69 -10.50 -12.01
CA GLN A 53 3.58 -11.25 -13.27
C GLN A 53 3.84 -12.73 -13.02
N GLN A 54 3.42 -13.58 -13.97
CA GLN A 54 3.56 -15.04 -13.90
C GLN A 54 4.97 -15.51 -13.51
N LEU A 55 6.04 -14.90 -14.03
CA LEU A 55 7.41 -15.30 -13.67
C LEU A 55 7.72 -15.01 -12.18
N THR A 56 7.19 -13.92 -11.65
CA THR A 56 7.42 -13.50 -10.26
C THR A 56 6.46 -14.11 -9.25
N ASN A 57 5.30 -14.55 -9.72
CA ASN A 57 4.23 -15.18 -8.94
C ASN A 57 3.54 -16.26 -9.80
N PRO A 58 4.16 -17.45 -9.96
CA PRO A 58 3.68 -18.49 -10.86
C PRO A 58 2.27 -18.96 -10.54
N GLU A 59 1.93 -19.01 -9.26
CA GLU A 59 0.62 -19.47 -8.78
C GLU A 59 -0.49 -18.43 -8.98
N GLY A 60 -0.15 -17.18 -9.31
CA GLY A 60 -1.13 -16.11 -9.48
C GLY A 60 -1.71 -15.59 -8.17
N GLY A 61 -2.72 -14.73 -8.28
CA GLY A 61 -3.27 -13.99 -7.14
C GLY A 61 -2.42 -12.77 -6.74
N LEU A 62 -2.98 -11.99 -5.81
CA LEU A 62 -2.30 -10.80 -5.29
C LEU A 62 -1.11 -11.19 -4.43
N LEU A 63 0.01 -10.49 -4.58
CA LEU A 63 1.08 -10.55 -3.59
C LEU A 63 0.58 -9.93 -2.28
N ARG A 64 1.17 -10.35 -1.17
CA ARG A 64 0.90 -9.78 0.14
C ARG A 64 1.15 -8.27 0.14
N PHE A 65 0.14 -7.51 0.57
CA PHE A 65 0.27 -6.07 0.76
C PHE A 65 1.25 -5.73 1.90
N LYS A 66 2.04 -4.68 1.68
CA LYS A 66 3.04 -4.19 2.64
C LYS A 66 2.34 -3.40 3.76
N TRP A 67 2.84 -3.60 4.98
CA TRP A 67 2.27 -3.00 6.20
C TRP A 67 2.34 -1.47 6.25
N GLY A 68 3.18 -0.84 5.43
CA GLY A 68 3.27 0.62 5.35
C GLY A 68 1.94 1.29 5.01
N VAL A 69 1.07 0.63 4.23
CA VAL A 69 -0.26 1.16 3.89
C VAL A 69 -1.16 1.23 5.11
N GLY A 70 -1.14 0.19 5.95
CA GLY A 70 -1.87 0.20 7.22
C GLY A 70 -1.37 1.31 8.15
N ARG A 71 -0.05 1.55 8.18
CA ARG A 71 0.52 2.67 8.93
C ARG A 71 -0.02 4.02 8.43
N ILE A 72 0.00 4.27 7.12
CA ILE A 72 -0.48 5.54 6.54
C ILE A 72 -1.92 5.81 6.98
N ILE A 73 -2.79 4.81 6.86
CA ILE A 73 -4.21 4.94 7.20
C ILE A 73 -4.40 5.20 8.71
N MET A 74 -3.67 4.47 9.55
CA MET A 74 -3.78 4.61 11.02
C MET A 74 -3.22 5.95 11.51
N ASP A 75 -2.09 6.39 10.97
CA ASP A 75 -1.43 7.64 11.34
C ASP A 75 -2.11 8.88 10.70
N SER A 76 -3.07 8.69 9.78
CA SER A 76 -3.85 9.81 9.24
C SER A 76 -4.85 10.32 10.26
N GLU A 77 -4.78 11.60 10.57
CA GLU A 77 -5.70 12.25 11.51
C GLU A 77 -7.13 12.25 10.97
N ILE A 78 -7.30 12.74 9.75
CA ILE A 78 -8.54 12.66 8.97
C ILE A 78 -8.56 11.31 8.25
N MET A 79 -9.69 10.59 8.32
CA MET A 79 -9.83 9.31 7.62
C MET A 79 -9.81 9.55 6.10
N PRO A 80 -8.84 8.99 5.35
CA PRO A 80 -8.79 9.17 3.90
C PRO A 80 -9.84 8.31 3.20
N GLU A 81 -10.32 8.78 2.05
CA GLU A 81 -11.14 7.97 1.15
C GLU A 81 -10.26 6.96 0.41
N ILE A 82 -10.57 5.67 0.51
CA ILE A 82 -9.73 4.60 -0.03
C ILE A 82 -10.39 4.02 -1.28
N ILE A 83 -9.87 4.37 -2.45
CA ILE A 83 -10.41 3.97 -3.75
C ILE A 83 -9.53 2.89 -4.38
N PRO A 84 -10.02 1.64 -4.54
CA PRO A 84 -9.25 0.59 -5.20
C PRO A 84 -9.24 0.82 -6.72
N ILE A 85 -8.06 0.73 -7.33
CA ILE A 85 -7.88 0.85 -8.77
C ILE A 85 -7.21 -0.43 -9.27
N TRP A 86 -7.84 -1.09 -10.24
CA TRP A 86 -7.31 -2.27 -10.92
C TRP A 86 -6.82 -1.89 -12.30
N ILE A 87 -5.59 -2.27 -12.64
CA ILE A 87 -4.95 -1.94 -13.90
C ILE A 87 -4.58 -3.26 -14.61
N SER A 88 -5.11 -3.50 -15.80
CA SER A 88 -4.88 -4.71 -16.59
C SER A 88 -4.26 -4.42 -17.96
N GLY A 89 -3.57 -5.41 -18.53
CA GLY A 89 -3.05 -5.36 -19.90
C GLY A 89 -1.61 -4.87 -20.04
N PHE A 90 -1.04 -4.27 -19.00
CA PHE A 90 0.37 -3.83 -19.01
C PHE A 90 1.36 -5.00 -19.08
N ASP A 91 0.97 -6.16 -18.57
CA ASP A 91 1.70 -7.41 -18.70
C ASP A 91 1.83 -7.88 -20.16
N GLN A 92 0.88 -7.53 -21.02
CA GLN A 92 0.90 -7.84 -22.45
C GLN A 92 1.78 -6.87 -23.24
N ILE A 93 1.82 -5.59 -22.82
CA ILE A 93 2.68 -4.56 -23.42
C ILE A 93 4.15 -4.84 -23.10
N MET A 94 4.46 -5.08 -21.82
CA MET A 94 5.82 -5.18 -21.28
C MET A 94 6.03 -6.43 -20.42
N PRO A 95 5.89 -7.66 -20.98
CA PRO A 95 6.05 -8.89 -20.22
C PRO A 95 7.49 -9.05 -19.69
N GLU A 96 7.67 -9.63 -18.50
CA GLU A 96 8.99 -9.91 -17.92
C GLU A 96 9.81 -10.91 -18.76
N THR A 97 9.14 -11.76 -19.54
CA THR A 97 9.78 -12.72 -20.46
C THR A 97 10.30 -12.08 -21.75
N ARG A 98 10.19 -10.75 -21.92
CA ARG A 98 10.57 -10.08 -23.16
C ARG A 98 12.09 -10.14 -23.42
N GLY A 99 12.43 -10.49 -24.67
CA GLY A 99 13.80 -10.44 -25.20
C GLY A 99 14.25 -9.03 -25.58
N PHE A 100 15.39 -8.96 -26.27
CA PHE A 100 15.90 -7.70 -26.81
C PHE A 100 15.12 -7.28 -28.08
N PRO A 101 14.78 -5.99 -28.28
CA PRO A 101 15.02 -4.84 -27.39
C PRO A 101 13.98 -4.73 -26.25
N ARG A 102 14.44 -4.65 -25.00
CA ARG A 102 13.57 -4.67 -23.81
C ARG A 102 12.77 -3.38 -23.59
N PHE A 103 13.13 -2.27 -24.20
CA PHE A 103 12.52 -0.96 -23.96
C PHE A 103 11.32 -0.66 -24.86
N ILE A 104 11.06 -1.49 -25.88
CA ILE A 104 10.00 -1.24 -26.86
C ILE A 104 8.69 -1.91 -26.40
N PRO A 105 7.61 -1.13 -26.20
CA PRO A 105 6.30 -1.69 -25.84
C PRO A 105 5.67 -2.45 -27.02
N ARG A 106 5.03 -3.59 -26.76
CA ARG A 106 4.28 -4.33 -27.78
C ARG A 106 2.96 -3.61 -28.12
N PRO A 107 2.64 -3.39 -29.41
CA PRO A 107 1.36 -2.81 -29.80
C PRO A 107 0.23 -3.84 -29.70
N GLY A 108 -1.03 -3.37 -29.68
CA GLY A 108 -2.22 -4.23 -29.75
C GLY A 108 -2.68 -4.86 -28.43
N ALA A 109 -2.06 -4.50 -27.30
CA ALA A 109 -2.54 -4.93 -25.99
C ALA A 109 -3.83 -4.21 -25.59
N HIS A 110 -4.76 -4.94 -24.97
CA HIS A 110 -5.95 -4.36 -24.39
C HIS A 110 -5.66 -3.89 -22.96
N VAL A 111 -5.51 -2.58 -22.78
CA VAL A 111 -5.29 -1.96 -21.47
C VAL A 111 -6.61 -1.50 -20.88
N SER A 112 -6.84 -1.79 -19.60
CA SER A 112 -7.97 -1.24 -18.86
C SER A 112 -7.55 -0.71 -17.49
N ILE A 113 -8.23 0.34 -17.05
CA ILE A 113 -8.15 0.88 -15.69
C ILE A 113 -9.56 0.87 -15.15
N THR A 114 -9.80 0.08 -14.10
CA THR A 114 -11.11 -0.03 -13.45
C THR A 114 -11.02 0.56 -12.06
N VAL A 115 -11.89 1.53 -11.78
CA VAL A 115 -12.04 2.13 -10.45
C VAL A 115 -13.16 1.40 -9.72
N GLY A 116 -12.85 0.85 -8.55
CA GLY A 116 -13.81 0.14 -7.71
C GLY A 116 -14.54 1.04 -6.73
N GLN A 117 -15.44 0.44 -5.95
CA GLN A 117 -16.14 1.12 -4.87
C GLN A 117 -15.19 1.42 -3.70
N PRO A 118 -15.38 2.54 -2.99
CA PRO A 118 -14.50 2.88 -1.88
C PRO A 118 -14.56 1.85 -0.74
N LEU A 119 -13.41 1.62 -0.10
CA LEU A 119 -13.25 0.65 1.00
C LEU A 119 -13.28 1.31 2.40
N THR A 120 -13.48 2.63 2.45
CA THR A 120 -13.39 3.45 3.65
C THR A 120 -14.30 2.96 4.78
N SER A 121 -15.55 2.62 4.47
CA SER A 121 -16.55 2.15 5.44
C SER A 121 -16.15 0.84 6.13
N GLN A 122 -15.38 -0.02 5.46
CA GLN A 122 -14.91 -1.30 6.01
C GLN A 122 -13.70 -1.11 6.93
N ILE A 123 -12.90 -0.07 6.68
CA ILE A 123 -11.61 0.16 7.35
C ILE A 123 -11.74 1.16 8.50
N GLN A 124 -12.61 2.16 8.37
CA GLN A 124 -12.81 3.22 9.36
C GLN A 124 -13.14 2.69 10.78
N PRO A 125 -13.95 1.64 10.97
CA PRO A 125 -14.19 1.09 12.31
C PRO A 125 -12.92 0.53 12.97
N LEU A 126 -12.03 -0.07 12.19
CA LEU A 126 -10.76 -0.62 12.68
C LEU A 126 -9.82 0.50 13.14
N VAL A 127 -9.75 1.59 12.36
CA VAL A 127 -8.96 2.78 12.71
C VAL A 127 -9.51 3.45 13.95
N LYS A 128 -10.83 3.60 14.05
CA LYS A 128 -11.49 4.19 15.22
C LYS A 128 -11.20 3.38 16.49
N ALA A 129 -11.40 2.06 16.44
CA ALA A 129 -11.10 1.18 17.56
C ALA A 129 -9.63 1.29 18.01
N TRP A 130 -8.70 1.40 17.06
CA TRP A 130 -7.30 1.64 17.39
C TRP A 130 -7.05 3.01 18.02
N LYS A 131 -7.61 4.09 17.47
CA LYS A 131 -7.50 5.44 18.05
C LYS A 131 -8.05 5.49 19.49
N ASP A 132 -9.14 4.78 19.76
CA ASP A 132 -9.75 4.68 21.10
C ASP A 132 -8.90 3.87 22.10
N MET A 133 -8.13 2.89 21.62
CA MET A 133 -7.17 2.16 22.45
C MET A 133 -5.90 2.98 22.68
N ALA A 134 -5.41 3.64 21.63
CA ALA A 134 -4.20 4.44 21.64
C ALA A 134 -4.32 5.68 22.54
N SER A 135 -5.47 6.35 22.55
CA SER A 135 -5.71 7.54 23.40
C SER A 135 -5.64 7.25 24.91
N LYS A 136 -5.71 5.97 25.31
CA LYS A 136 -5.58 5.53 26.71
C LYS A 136 -4.14 5.24 27.12
N GLU A 137 -3.20 5.18 26.17
CA GLU A 137 -1.79 4.99 26.49
C GLU A 137 -1.14 6.27 27.04
N LYS A 138 -0.20 6.10 27.96
CA LYS A 138 0.58 7.23 28.52
C LYS A 138 1.65 7.67 27.53
N GLY A 139 1.60 8.93 27.10
CA GLY A 139 2.56 9.56 26.19
C GLY A 139 1.88 10.25 25.01
N THR A 140 2.67 10.81 24.10
CA THR A 140 2.19 11.35 22.83
C THR A 140 2.28 10.27 21.76
N LEU A 141 1.16 9.92 21.14
CA LEU A 141 1.21 9.14 19.91
C LEU A 141 1.65 10.04 18.75
N GLY A 142 2.75 9.70 18.10
CA GLY A 142 3.16 10.32 16.83
C GLY A 142 2.19 10.01 15.69
N ILE A 143 0.99 10.61 15.74
CA ILE A 143 -0.03 10.64 14.70
C ILE A 143 0.23 11.85 13.81
N GLY A 144 -0.08 11.75 12.53
CA GLY A 144 0.11 12.84 11.57
C GLY A 144 1.52 12.96 11.01
N GLY A 145 2.37 11.94 11.20
CA GLY A 145 3.75 11.99 10.73
C GLY A 145 4.66 12.93 11.55
N GLU A 146 4.12 13.64 12.55
CA GLU A 146 4.89 14.44 13.49
C GLU A 146 5.36 13.59 14.68
N TRP A 147 6.68 13.51 14.86
CA TRP A 147 7.32 12.70 15.90
C TRP A 147 8.00 13.53 16.99
N GLU A 148 8.23 14.82 16.74
CA GLU A 148 8.84 15.75 17.69
C GLU A 148 7.76 16.52 18.46
N GLN A 149 7.09 15.83 19.39
CA GLN A 149 6.11 16.47 20.27
C GLN A 149 6.73 16.69 21.65
N LYS A 150 6.75 17.95 22.12
CA LYS A 150 7.16 18.29 23.50
C LYS A 150 6.13 17.73 24.48
N VAL A 151 6.53 16.83 25.37
CA VAL A 151 5.60 16.18 26.31
C VAL A 151 5.55 16.91 27.65
N LYS A 152 4.34 17.03 28.21
CA LYS A 152 4.09 17.26 29.63
C LYS A 152 3.75 15.90 30.28
N GLY A 153 4.74 15.11 30.76
CA GLY A 153 4.49 13.84 31.49
C GLY A 153 5.41 12.65 31.16
N GLU A 154 5.09 11.47 31.75
CA GLU A 154 5.76 10.17 31.54
C GLU A 154 5.12 9.38 30.37
N GLY A 155 5.92 8.88 29.42
CA GLY A 155 5.45 8.07 28.29
C GLY A 155 6.51 7.77 27.22
N LEU A 156 6.20 6.88 26.27
CA LEU A 156 7.06 6.57 25.11
C LEU A 156 6.96 7.67 24.05
N VAL A 157 8.10 8.22 23.63
CA VAL A 157 8.18 9.34 22.67
C VAL A 157 9.28 9.14 21.64
N GLY A 158 9.16 9.81 20.49
CA GLY A 158 10.21 9.89 19.46
C GLY A 158 10.71 8.52 18.98
N GLN A 159 12.03 8.34 18.95
CA GLN A 159 12.67 7.11 18.43
C GLN A 159 12.27 5.84 19.21
N LYS A 160 12.15 5.91 20.54
CA LYS A 160 11.73 4.74 21.35
C LYS A 160 10.33 4.27 20.96
N GLN A 161 9.42 5.21 20.72
CA GLN A 161 8.08 4.89 20.26
C GLN A 161 8.09 4.32 18.82
N ARG A 162 8.89 4.88 17.92
CA ARG A 162 9.08 4.35 16.55
C ARG A 162 9.54 2.89 16.56
N GLU A 163 10.47 2.54 17.44
CA GLU A 163 10.94 1.15 17.57
C GLU A 163 9.84 0.20 18.06
N VAL A 164 9.10 0.59 19.10
CA VAL A 164 7.99 -0.22 19.66
C VAL A 164 6.88 -0.42 18.62
N ARG A 165 6.43 0.65 17.97
CA ARG A 165 5.43 0.59 16.89
C ARG A 165 5.94 -0.14 15.65
N GLY A 166 7.26 -0.10 15.42
CA GLY A 166 7.97 -0.79 14.32
C GLY A 166 7.91 -2.29 14.48
N LYS A 167 8.11 -2.76 15.70
CA LYS A 167 7.92 -4.16 16.11
C LYS A 167 6.44 -4.53 16.24
N GLY A 168 5.56 -3.54 16.24
CA GLY A 168 4.12 -3.71 16.44
C GLY A 168 3.78 -4.15 17.86
N GLN A 169 4.57 -3.71 18.86
CA GLN A 169 4.44 -4.07 20.26
C GLN A 169 3.61 -3.07 21.07
N LEU A 170 3.17 -1.96 20.46
CA LEU A 170 2.31 -0.98 21.11
C LEU A 170 0.96 -1.63 21.48
N ILE A 171 0.38 -1.22 22.61
CA ILE A 171 -0.91 -1.71 23.12
C ILE A 171 -0.90 -3.24 23.26
N ASP A 172 0.16 -3.79 23.85
CA ASP A 172 0.37 -5.24 24.03
C ASP A 172 0.34 -6.04 22.70
N GLY A 173 0.71 -5.40 21.58
CA GLY A 173 0.69 -6.02 20.26
C GLY A 173 -0.59 -5.81 19.45
N ARG A 174 -1.62 -5.19 20.03
CA ARG A 174 -2.91 -4.95 19.34
C ARG A 174 -2.77 -4.02 18.14
N GLU A 175 -1.79 -3.11 18.12
CA GLU A 175 -1.52 -2.30 16.93
C GLU A 175 -1.21 -3.17 15.70
N LYS A 176 -0.41 -4.24 15.89
CA LYS A 176 -0.06 -5.16 14.81
C LYS A 176 -1.29 -5.89 14.28
N GLU A 177 -2.17 -6.34 15.17
CA GLU A 177 -3.41 -7.03 14.80
C GLU A 177 -4.35 -6.12 13.98
N VAL A 178 -4.55 -4.88 14.42
CA VAL A 178 -5.35 -3.91 13.66
C VAL A 178 -4.74 -3.68 12.28
N ARG A 179 -3.42 -3.51 12.21
CA ARG A 179 -2.72 -3.31 10.94
C ARG A 179 -2.90 -4.50 9.99
N ILE A 180 -2.84 -5.73 10.51
CA ILE A 180 -3.11 -6.95 9.72
C ILE A 180 -4.55 -6.91 9.18
N LYS A 181 -5.54 -6.65 10.03
CA LYS A 181 -6.96 -6.58 9.63
C LYS A 181 -7.23 -5.52 8.56
N ILE A 182 -6.62 -4.34 8.69
CA ILE A 182 -6.72 -3.27 7.67
C ILE A 182 -6.14 -3.75 6.34
N VAL A 183 -4.95 -4.35 6.36
CA VAL A 183 -4.29 -4.84 5.15
C VAL A 183 -5.06 -5.98 4.50
N GLU A 184 -5.65 -6.89 5.28
CA GLU A 184 -6.51 -7.95 4.80
C GLU A 184 -7.78 -7.39 4.13
N ALA A 185 -8.44 -6.41 4.74
CA ALA A 185 -9.61 -5.76 4.17
C ALA A 185 -9.30 -5.06 2.83
N LEU A 186 -8.15 -4.37 2.76
CA LEU A 186 -7.66 -3.76 1.52
C LEU A 186 -7.39 -4.80 0.43
N GLN A 187 -6.67 -5.87 0.78
CA GLN A 187 -6.31 -6.91 -0.17
C GLN A 187 -7.54 -7.66 -0.66
N GLU A 188 -8.52 -7.92 0.21
CA GLU A 188 -9.79 -8.54 -0.13
C GLU A 188 -10.64 -7.67 -1.06
N GLY A 189 -10.75 -6.37 -0.77
CA GLY A 189 -11.44 -5.42 -1.64
C GLY A 189 -10.81 -5.34 -3.03
N MET A 190 -9.48 -5.28 -3.10
CA MET A 190 -8.75 -5.29 -4.37
C MET A 190 -8.90 -6.62 -5.11
N ARG A 191 -8.86 -7.75 -4.39
CA ARG A 191 -9.04 -9.10 -4.94
C ARG A 191 -10.41 -9.25 -5.61
N LYS A 192 -11.48 -8.81 -4.93
CA LYS A 192 -12.85 -8.81 -5.49
C LYS A 192 -12.94 -7.98 -6.76
N LEU A 193 -12.40 -6.76 -6.76
CA LEU A 193 -12.36 -5.91 -7.94
C LEU A 193 -11.63 -6.58 -9.10
N GLY A 194 -10.45 -7.14 -8.83
CA GLY A 194 -9.68 -7.87 -9.84
C GLY A 194 -10.41 -9.08 -10.39
N GLN A 195 -11.06 -9.87 -9.54
CA GLN A 195 -11.85 -11.03 -9.98
C GLN A 195 -12.99 -10.63 -10.92
N ASP A 196 -13.67 -9.53 -10.61
CA ASP A 196 -14.75 -9.03 -11.46
C ASP A 196 -14.22 -8.52 -12.81
N VAL A 197 -13.08 -7.81 -12.83
CA VAL A 197 -12.43 -7.34 -14.06
C VAL A 197 -11.96 -8.53 -14.91
N GLU A 198 -11.19 -9.45 -14.34
CA GLU A 198 -10.63 -10.59 -15.07
C GLU A 198 -11.73 -11.55 -15.56
N ARG A 199 -12.86 -11.62 -14.87
CA ARG A 199 -14.06 -12.35 -15.33
C ARG A 199 -14.68 -11.67 -16.55
N ARG A 200 -14.85 -10.35 -16.55
CA ARG A 200 -15.39 -9.57 -17.68
C ARG A 200 -14.47 -9.63 -18.90
N GLU A 201 -13.16 -9.62 -18.71
CA GLU A 201 -12.17 -9.80 -19.77
C GLU A 201 -12.11 -11.24 -20.31
N GLY A 202 -12.77 -12.19 -19.64
CA GLY A 202 -12.76 -13.61 -20.00
C GLY A 202 -11.41 -14.29 -19.77
N ARG A 203 -10.51 -13.73 -18.95
CA ARG A 203 -9.18 -14.30 -18.66
C ARG A 203 -9.28 -15.73 -18.12
N PHE A 204 -10.21 -15.99 -17.20
CA PHE A 204 -10.44 -17.32 -16.63
C PHE A 204 -10.89 -18.35 -17.67
N LYS A 205 -11.80 -17.96 -18.59
CA LYS A 205 -12.28 -18.85 -19.66
C LYS A 205 -11.18 -19.22 -20.65
N LYS A 206 -10.21 -18.33 -20.86
CA LYS A 206 -9.07 -18.52 -21.74
C LYS A 206 -7.91 -19.27 -21.07
N GLY A 207 -8.03 -19.62 -19.78
CA GLY A 207 -6.97 -20.31 -19.02
C GLY A 207 -5.73 -19.44 -18.79
N PHE A 208 -5.86 -18.11 -18.86
CA PHE A 208 -4.72 -17.21 -18.65
C PHE A 208 -4.33 -17.14 -17.17
N TRP A 209 -3.05 -16.84 -16.94
CA TRP A 209 -2.55 -16.51 -15.61
C TRP A 209 -3.35 -15.33 -15.03
N SER A 210 -3.70 -15.41 -13.75
CA SER A 210 -4.60 -14.45 -13.08
C SER A 210 -3.85 -13.70 -12.00
N GLN A 211 -3.96 -12.37 -12.03
CA GLN A 211 -3.43 -11.50 -10.98
C GLN A 211 -4.34 -11.49 -9.74
N SER A 212 -5.64 -11.79 -9.89
CA SER A 212 -6.60 -11.71 -8.79
C SER A 212 -6.80 -13.04 -8.06
N THR A 213 -6.57 -14.18 -8.73
CA THR A 213 -6.92 -15.50 -8.22
C THR A 213 -5.73 -16.45 -8.33
N ARG A 214 -5.43 -17.12 -7.21
CA ARG A 214 -4.41 -18.18 -7.18
C ARG A 214 -4.95 -19.41 -7.90
N GLN A 215 -4.18 -19.97 -8.83
CA GLN A 215 -4.51 -21.23 -9.48
C GLN A 215 -4.34 -22.37 -8.47
N PRO A 216 -5.30 -23.31 -8.38
CA PRO A 216 -5.09 -24.52 -7.60
C PRO A 216 -3.94 -25.31 -8.23
N VAL A 217 -2.97 -25.69 -7.39
CA VAL A 217 -1.84 -26.55 -7.73
C VAL A 217 -2.32 -27.98 -7.91
#